data_AF-A0AAN7LUE9-F1
#
_entry.id   AF-A0AAN7LUE9-F1
#
_cell.length_a   1.000
_cell.length_b   1.000
_cell.length_c   1.000
_cell.angle_alpha   90.00
_cell.angle_beta   90.00
_cell.angle_gamma   90.00
#
_symmetry.space_group_name_H-M   'P 1'
#
loop_
_entity.id
_entity.type
_entity.pdbx_description
1 polymer ?
#
loop_
_entity_poly.entity_id
_entity_poly.type
_entity_poly.pdbx_seq_one_letter_code
_entity_poly.pdbx_strand_id
1 'polypeptide(L)'
;MGRAKKGPKFAAMKKIITSKAIKNYKEEVLNPNKKDLYKEKLPRNVPNVPSALFFKYNTGLGPPYNVLVDTNFINFSIQNKVSFLSYLFFYIDICNINAELC
;
A
#
# COMPACT_ATOMS: atom_id res chain seq x y z
N MET A 1 -8.29 -62.74 0.32
CA MET A 1 -8.94 -62.52 1.63
C MET A 1 -9.21 -61.03 1.82
N GLY A 2 -10.48 -60.61 1.80
CA GLY A 2 -10.87 -59.19 1.89
C GLY A 2 -10.87 -58.68 3.34
N ARG A 3 -10.36 -57.47 3.57
CA ARG A 3 -10.22 -56.86 4.90
C ARG A 3 -11.60 -56.58 5.53
N ALA A 4 -11.73 -56.81 6.83
CA ALA A 4 -12.97 -56.61 7.57
C ALA A 4 -13.45 -55.14 7.55
N LYS A 5 -14.76 -54.93 7.38
CA LYS A 5 -15.38 -53.60 7.38
C LYS A 5 -15.36 -53.01 8.79
N LYS A 6 -14.90 -51.76 8.94
CA LYS A 6 -14.93 -51.04 10.22
C LYS A 6 -16.38 -50.77 10.62
N GLY A 7 -16.75 -51.17 11.84
CA GLY A 7 -18.08 -50.97 12.39
C GLY A 7 -18.42 -49.50 12.67
N PRO A 8 -19.71 -49.18 12.85
CA PRO A 8 -20.16 -47.82 13.17
C PRO A 8 -19.62 -47.37 14.54
N LYS A 9 -19.28 -46.08 14.65
CA LYS A 9 -18.84 -45.49 15.91
C LYS A 9 -20.05 -45.04 16.73
N PHE A 10 -20.22 -45.61 17.92
CA PHE A 10 -21.26 -45.21 18.87
C PHE A 10 -20.92 -43.84 19.49
N ALA A 11 -21.94 -43.03 19.77
CA ALA A 11 -21.82 -41.68 20.35
C ALA A 11 -20.96 -40.69 19.54
N ALA A 12 -20.98 -40.78 18.20
CA ALA A 12 -20.34 -39.79 17.35
C ALA A 12 -21.07 -38.43 17.46
N MET A 13 -20.39 -37.42 18.02
CA MET A 13 -20.87 -36.04 18.06
C MET A 13 -20.21 -35.18 16.98
N LYS A 14 -20.93 -34.14 16.54
CA LYS A 14 -20.37 -33.10 15.67
C LYS A 14 -19.21 -32.40 16.41
N LYS A 15 -18.09 -32.13 15.72
CA LYS A 15 -16.98 -31.39 16.31
C LYS A 15 -17.44 -29.98 16.66
N ILE A 16 -17.38 -29.63 17.94
CA ILE A 16 -17.66 -28.30 18.46
C ILE A 16 -16.32 -27.63 18.78
N ILE A 17 -16.24 -26.31 18.57
CA ILE A 17 -15.06 -25.53 18.91
C ILE A 17 -14.83 -25.65 20.42
N THR A 18 -13.64 -26.11 20.81
CA THR A 18 -13.25 -26.24 22.21
C THR A 18 -12.77 -24.91 22.77
N SER A 19 -12.99 -24.69 24.06
CA SER A 19 -12.49 -23.51 24.78
C SER A 19 -10.98 -23.30 24.64
N LYS A 20 -10.21 -24.39 24.51
CA LYS A 20 -8.77 -24.36 24.26
C LYS A 20 -8.42 -23.78 22.88
N ALA A 21 -9.18 -24.11 21.83
CA ALA A 21 -8.98 -23.55 20.50
C ALA A 21 -9.24 -22.04 20.47
N ILE A 22 -10.25 -21.57 21.21
CA ILE A 22 -10.58 -20.14 21.34
C ILE A 22 -9.46 -19.38 22.07
N LYS A 23 -8.93 -19.96 23.15
CA LYS A 23 -7.80 -19.37 23.90
C LYS A 23 -6.54 -19.26 23.05
N ASN A 24 -6.19 -20.32 22.33
CA ASN A 24 -5.01 -20.32 21.44
C ASN A 24 -5.12 -19.25 20.36
N TYR A 25 -6.28 -19.13 19.69
CA TYR A 25 -6.50 -18.09 18.68
C TYR A 25 -6.39 -16.68 19.28
N LYS A 26 -6.97 -16.48 20.47
CA LYS A 26 -6.88 -15.21 21.19
C LYS A 26 -5.44 -14.86 21.57
N GLU A 27 -4.67 -15.84 22.05
CA GLU A 27 -3.24 -15.68 22.38
C GLU A 27 -2.38 -15.47 21.14
N GLU A 28 -2.73 -16.02 19.98
CA GLU A 28 -2.00 -15.81 18.72
C GLU A 28 -2.23 -14.41 18.14
N VAL A 29 -3.47 -13.92 18.17
CA VAL A 29 -3.84 -12.62 17.59
C VAL A 29 -3.47 -11.46 18.53
N LEU A 30 -3.63 -11.66 19.85
CA LEU A 30 -3.43 -10.60 20.84
C LEU A 30 -2.07 -10.64 21.54
N ASN A 31 -1.20 -11.65 21.34
CA ASN A 31 0.15 -11.57 21.93
C ASN A 31 0.94 -10.42 21.31
N PRO A 32 1.32 -9.39 22.10
CA PRO A 32 2.24 -8.37 21.62
C PRO A 32 3.65 -8.97 21.38
N ASN A 33 4.07 -9.93 22.22
CA ASN A 33 5.41 -10.52 22.21
C ASN A 33 5.80 -11.22 20.89
N LYS A 34 4.83 -11.76 20.14
CA LYS A 34 5.11 -12.36 18.82
C LYS A 34 5.48 -11.29 17.80
N LYS A 35 4.86 -10.11 17.85
CA LYS A 35 5.11 -9.00 16.92
C LYS A 35 6.53 -8.48 17.07
N ASP A 36 7.08 -8.50 18.28
CA ASP A 36 8.44 -8.03 18.57
C ASP A 36 9.50 -8.99 18.01
N LEU A 37 9.30 -10.31 18.14
CA LEU A 37 10.17 -11.33 17.54
C LEU A 37 10.22 -11.26 16.00
N TYR A 38 9.10 -10.89 15.35
CA TYR A 38 9.10 -10.65 13.91
C TYR A 38 9.83 -9.36 13.55
N LYS A 39 9.67 -8.28 14.33
CA LYS A 39 10.38 -7.01 14.11
C LYS A 39 11.90 -7.17 14.20
N GLU A 40 12.40 -7.97 15.14
CA GLU A 40 13.83 -8.22 15.30
C GLU A 40 14.44 -9.05 14.16
N LYS A 41 13.63 -9.87 13.49
CA LYS A 41 14.07 -10.68 12.33
C LYS A 41 13.91 -9.97 10.99
N LEU A 42 13.26 -8.82 10.94
CA LEU A 42 13.09 -8.07 9.70
C LEU A 42 14.39 -7.33 9.35
N PRO A 43 14.86 -7.40 8.08
CA PRO A 43 15.98 -6.58 7.67
C PRO A 43 15.63 -5.10 7.84
N ARG A 44 16.63 -4.29 8.19
CA ARG A 44 16.47 -2.84 8.34
C ARG A 44 16.01 -2.25 7.00
N ASN A 45 14.74 -1.85 6.92
CA ASN A 45 14.20 -1.14 5.76
C ASN A 45 14.62 0.33 5.82
N VAL A 46 15.78 0.65 5.25
CA VAL A 46 16.18 2.05 5.03
C VAL A 46 15.67 2.47 3.65
N PRO A 47 14.83 3.50 3.55
CA PRO A 47 14.40 4.00 2.24
C PRO A 47 15.62 4.52 1.47
N ASN A 48 15.82 4.02 0.26
CA ASN A 48 16.84 4.54 -0.64
C ASN A 48 16.32 5.80 -1.35
N VAL A 49 17.20 6.80 -1.51
CA VAL A 49 16.88 8.01 -2.28
C VAL A 49 16.95 7.67 -3.78
N PRO A 50 15.97 8.11 -4.60
CA PRO A 50 16.00 7.85 -6.03
C PRO A 50 17.18 8.55 -6.70
N SER A 51 17.78 7.90 -7.71
CA SER A 51 18.95 8.40 -8.44
C SER A 51 18.70 9.66 -9.27
N ALA A 52 17.43 9.97 -9.57
CA ALA A 52 17.03 11.17 -10.32
C ALA A 52 17.00 12.46 -9.48
N LEU A 53 17.24 12.38 -8.16
CA LEU A 53 17.28 13.55 -7.28
C LEU A 53 18.71 14.04 -7.07
N PHE A 54 19.00 15.26 -7.54
CA PHE A 54 20.19 16.03 -7.16
C PHE A 54 19.84 16.95 -5.99
N PHE A 55 20.19 16.53 -4.76
CA PHE A 55 19.71 17.13 -3.52
C PHE A 55 18.17 17.19 -3.44
N LYS A 56 17.56 18.31 -3.86
CA LYS A 56 16.11 18.51 -3.95
C LYS A 56 15.62 18.70 -5.39
N TYR A 57 16.52 18.86 -6.35
CA TYR A 57 16.18 19.04 -7.75
C TYR A 57 15.92 17.68 -8.40
N ASN A 58 14.80 17.55 -9.11
CA ASN A 58 14.41 16.30 -9.78
C ASN A 58 14.69 16.39 -11.28
N THR A 59 15.75 15.73 -11.73
CA THR A 59 16.15 15.70 -13.15
C THR A 59 15.20 14.85 -14.00
N GLY A 60 14.31 14.07 -13.38
CA GLY A 60 13.30 13.26 -14.07
C GLY A 60 12.07 14.04 -14.53
N LEU A 61 11.92 15.30 -14.11
CA LEU A 61 10.84 16.19 -14.55
C LEU A 61 11.26 16.92 -15.82
N GLY A 62 11.34 16.19 -16.93
CA GLY A 62 11.55 16.74 -18.26
C GLY A 62 10.29 16.59 -19.13
N PRO A 63 10.20 17.33 -20.25
CA PRO A 63 9.13 17.11 -21.24
C PRO A 63 9.25 15.71 -21.88
N PRO A 64 8.12 15.00 -22.13
CA PRO A 64 6.74 15.33 -21.80
C PRO A 64 6.42 15.11 -20.31
N TYR A 65 5.82 16.12 -19.67
CA TYR A 65 5.48 16.07 -18.25
C TYR A 65 4.30 15.13 -17.96
N ASN A 66 4.44 14.32 -16.93
CA ASN A 66 3.37 13.49 -16.39
C ASN A 66 2.76 14.17 -15.15
N VAL A 67 1.51 14.62 -15.26
CA VAL A 67 0.81 15.33 -14.18
C VAL A 67 -0.33 14.48 -13.65
N LEU A 68 -0.32 14.23 -12.33
CA LEU A 68 -1.41 13.59 -11.62
C LEU A 68 -2.46 14.64 -11.25
N VAL A 69 -3.72 14.35 -11.56
CA VAL A 69 -4.83 15.30 -11.38
C VAL A 69 -5.86 14.70 -10.44
N ASP A 70 -6.17 15.43 -9.38
CA ASP A 70 -7.20 15.06 -8.41
C ASP A 70 -8.60 15.53 -8.83
N THR A 71 -9.63 14.88 -8.29
CA THR A 71 -11.05 15.24 -8.51
C THR A 71 -11.37 16.68 -8.13
N ASN A 72 -10.74 17.21 -7.08
CA ASN A 72 -10.88 18.60 -6.67
C ASN A 72 -10.41 19.57 -7.76
N PHE A 73 -9.28 19.28 -8.41
CA PHE A 73 -8.73 20.12 -9.47
C PHE A 73 -9.66 20.17 -10.69
N ILE A 74 -10.27 19.03 -11.02
CA ILE A 74 -11.25 18.92 -12.11
C ILE A 74 -12.48 19.78 -11.78
N ASN A 75 -12.98 19.70 -10.55
CA ASN A 75 -14.15 20.49 -10.12
C ASN A 75 -13.90 22.00 -10.17
N PHE A 76 -12.72 22.46 -9.73
CA PHE A 76 -12.35 23.88 -9.82
C PHE A 76 -12.15 24.35 -11.26
N SER A 77 -11.59 23.49 -12.12
CA SER A 77 -11.39 23.83 -13.54
C SER A 77 -12.71 24.04 -14.27
N ILE A 78 -13.72 23.22 -13.95
CA ILE A 78 -15.07 23.32 -14.53
C ILE A 78 -15.78 24.59 -14.04
N GLN A 79 -15.69 24.93 -12.76
CA GLN A 79 -16.32 26.13 -12.19
C GLN A 79 -15.77 27.42 -12.81
N ASN A 80 -14.46 27.50 -13.00
CA ASN A 80 -13.80 28.69 -13.57
C ASN A 80 -13.77 28.71 -15.10
N LYS A 81 -14.32 27.68 -15.76
CA LYS A 81 -14.31 27.52 -17.22
C LYS A 81 -12.91 27.63 -17.84
N VAL A 82 -11.90 27.13 -17.13
CA VAL A 82 -10.52 27.14 -17.64
C VAL A 82 -10.23 25.86 -18.43
N SER A 83 -9.59 26.02 -19.58
CA SER A 83 -9.11 24.88 -20.36
C SER A 83 -7.90 24.25 -19.65
N PHE A 84 -8.09 23.03 -19.13
CA PHE A 84 -7.10 22.29 -18.34
C PHE A 84 -5.72 22.22 -19.01
N LEU A 85 -5.69 21.83 -20.28
CA LEU A 85 -4.46 21.51 -20.98
C LEU A 85 -3.60 22.76 -21.21
N SER A 86 -4.20 23.84 -21.73
CA SER A 86 -3.48 25.07 -22.02
C SER A 86 -2.99 25.77 -20.75
N TYR A 87 -3.80 25.76 -19.69
CA TYR A 87 -3.40 26.33 -18.40
C TYR A 87 -2.22 25.58 -17.79
N LEU A 88 -2.23 24.25 -17.87
CA LEU A 88 -1.16 23.42 -17.32
C LEU A 88 0.15 23.60 -18.08
N PHE A 89 0.12 23.62 -19.41
CA PHE A 89 1.32 23.89 -20.23
C PHE A 89 1.93 25.25 -19.88
N PHE A 90 1.11 26.31 -19.88
CA PHE A 90 1.57 27.66 -19.56
C PHE A 90 2.17 27.76 -18.16
N TYR A 91 1.56 27.11 -17.17
CA TYR A 91 2.03 27.13 -15.78
C TYR A 91 3.33 26.35 -15.60
N ILE A 92 3.47 25.19 -16.26
CA ILE A 92 4.69 24.39 -16.21
C ILE A 92 5.84 25.13 -16.90
N ASP A 93 5.60 25.76 -18.05
CA ASP A 93 6.60 26.54 -18.77
C ASP A 93 7.07 27.73 -17.94
N ILE A 94 6.15 28.47 -17.29
CA ILE A 94 6.50 29.55 -16.36
C ILE A 94 7.31 29.04 -15.15
N CYS A 95 6.92 27.91 -14.57
CA CYS A 95 7.66 27.34 -13.44
C CYS A 95 9.06 26.89 -13.86
N ASN A 96 9.22 26.34 -15.08
CA ASN A 96 10.52 25.92 -15.58
C ASN A 96 11.43 27.13 -15.87
N ILE A 97 10.90 28.21 -16.46
CA ILE A 97 11.64 29.46 -16.66
C ILE A 97 12.14 30.03 -15.33
N ASN A 98 11.30 30.05 -14.28
CA ASN A 98 11.71 30.53 -12.97
C ASN A 98 12.69 29.59 -12.26
N ALA A 99 12.63 28.28 -12.54
CA ALA A 99 13.56 27.30 -12.00
C ALA A 99 14.94 27.33 -12.70
N GLU A 100 15.01 27.73 -13.97
CA GLU A 100 16.28 27.96 -14.69
C GLU A 100 16.92 29.32 -14.36
N LEU A 101 16.13 30.30 -13.91
CA LEU A 101 16.61 31.65 -13.51
C LEU A 101 17.06 31.74 -12.03
N CYS A 102 17.03 30.65 -11.27
CA CYS A 102 17.51 30.54 -9.88
C CYS A 102 18.65 29.53 -9.78
#